data_AF-A0A554RL07-F1
#
_entry.id   AF-A0A554RL07-F1
#
_cell.length_a   1.000
_cell.length_b   1.000
_cell.length_c   1.000
_cell.angle_alpha   90.00
_cell.angle_beta   90.00
_cell.angle_gamma   90.00
#
_symmetry.space_group_name_H-M   'P 1'
#
loop_
_entity.id
_entity.type
_entity.pdbx_description
1 polymer ?
#
loop_
_entity_poly.entity_id
_entity_poly.type
_entity_poly.pdbx_seq_one_letter_code
_entity_poly.pdbx_strand_id
1 'polypeptide(L)'
;MRAPVNPRTNIEFVSDLMTYSAHGALIQAFVLQALEQYARRVAETDPEALDTPMVSGRAWHGCAVEVRDKLARRLGRNEAGPTAASPTQGH
;
A
#
# COMPACT_ATOMS: atom_id res chain seq x y z
N MET A 1 -38.23 -18.95 -2.64
CA MET A 1 -37.89 -17.79 -1.79
C MET A 1 -36.43 -17.45 -2.04
N ARG A 2 -36.12 -16.29 -2.62
CA ARG A 2 -34.73 -15.88 -2.92
C ARG A 2 -34.19 -15.16 -1.68
N ALA A 3 -33.09 -15.65 -1.10
CA ALA A 3 -32.50 -15.05 0.10
C ALA A 3 -32.11 -13.58 -0.17
N PRO A 4 -32.24 -12.67 0.81
CA PRO A 4 -31.79 -11.30 0.65
C PRO A 4 -30.28 -11.29 0.39
N VAL A 5 -29.89 -10.65 -0.72
CA VAL A 5 -28.49 -10.38 -1.01
C VAL A 5 -28.10 -9.23 -0.10
N ASN A 6 -27.35 -9.50 0.98
CA ASN A 6 -26.80 -8.41 1.79
C ASN A 6 -25.56 -7.88 1.06
N PRO A 7 -25.59 -6.67 0.48
CA PRO A 7 -24.44 -6.15 -0.26
C PRO A 7 -23.29 -5.94 0.72
N ARG A 8 -22.21 -6.70 0.55
CA ARG A 8 -20.99 -6.53 1.36
C ARG A 8 -20.40 -5.15 1.09
N THR A 9 -19.97 -4.48 2.15
CA THR A 9 -19.15 -3.27 2.05
C THR A 9 -17.77 -3.60 1.46
N ASN A 10 -17.08 -2.59 0.94
CA ASN A 10 -15.70 -2.77 0.44
C ASN A 10 -14.75 -3.30 1.53
N ILE A 11 -14.96 -2.89 2.79
CA ILE A 11 -14.16 -3.35 3.93
C ILE A 11 -14.40 -4.83 4.20
N GLU A 12 -15.65 -5.27 4.23
CA GLU A 12 -15.99 -6.69 4.42
C GLU A 12 -15.45 -7.55 3.28
N PHE A 13 -15.58 -7.09 2.04
CA PHE A 13 -15.06 -7.82 0.88
C PHE A 13 -13.53 -7.95 0.91
N VAL A 14 -12.79 -6.85 1.14
CA VAL A 14 -11.32 -6.87 1.17
C VAL A 14 -10.81 -7.70 2.36
N SER A 15 -11.50 -7.66 3.50
CA SER A 15 -11.16 -8.50 4.65
C SER A 15 -11.35 -9.98 4.35
N ASP A 16 -12.48 -10.35 3.73
CA ASP A 16 -12.78 -11.74 3.31
C ASP A 16 -11.74 -12.26 2.30
N LEU A 17 -11.41 -11.44 1.29
CA LEU A 17 -10.39 -11.71 0.28
C LEU A 17 -9.02 -12.07 0.90
N MET A 18 -8.63 -11.36 1.98
CA MET A 18 -7.34 -11.56 2.65
C MET A 18 -7.36 -12.64 3.75
N THR A 19 -8.55 -12.99 4.27
CA THR A 19 -8.70 -13.89 5.43
C THR A 19 -8.96 -15.33 4.99
N TYR A 20 -9.82 -15.54 4.00
CA TYR A 20 -10.28 -16.87 3.57
C TYR A 20 -9.68 -17.31 2.22
N SER A 21 -8.48 -16.82 1.91
CA SER A 21 -7.79 -17.23 0.69
C SER A 21 -7.34 -18.69 0.76
N ALA A 22 -7.50 -19.41 -0.35
CA ALA A 22 -6.95 -20.76 -0.55
C ALA A 22 -5.41 -20.80 -0.43
N HIS A 23 -4.75 -19.65 -0.49
CA HIS A 23 -3.30 -19.50 -0.36
C HIS A 23 -2.85 -19.11 1.04
N GLY A 24 -3.76 -19.08 2.03
CA GLY A 24 -3.46 -18.73 3.41
C GLY A 24 -2.79 -17.36 3.51
N ALA A 25 -1.81 -17.22 4.40
CA ALA A 25 -1.13 -15.94 4.67
C ALA A 25 -0.43 -15.31 3.45
N LEU A 26 -0.12 -16.07 2.40
CA LEU A 26 0.57 -15.54 1.21
C LEU A 26 -0.26 -14.46 0.49
N ILE A 27 -1.59 -14.54 0.56
CA ILE A 27 -2.45 -13.50 -0.05
C ILE A 27 -2.19 -12.13 0.57
N GLN A 28 -1.87 -12.08 1.86
CA GLN A 28 -1.67 -10.83 2.58
C GLN A 28 -0.38 -10.17 2.13
N ALA A 29 0.70 -10.95 2.00
CA ALA A 29 1.96 -10.46 1.44
C ALA A 29 1.79 -9.97 -0.01
N PHE A 30 1.05 -10.72 -0.82
CA PHE A 30 0.74 -10.34 -2.19
C PHE A 30 -0.02 -9.00 -2.27
N VAL A 31 -1.07 -8.84 -1.46
CA VAL A 31 -1.85 -7.59 -1.42
C VAL A 31 -1.01 -6.42 -0.94
N LEU A 32 -0.18 -6.60 0.09
CA LEU A 32 0.73 -5.53 0.55
C LEU A 32 1.72 -5.11 -0.54
N GLN A 33 2.29 -6.06 -1.29
CA GLN A 33 3.18 -5.76 -2.41
C GLN A 33 2.44 -5.05 -3.56
N ALA A 34 1.20 -5.45 -3.86
CA ALA A 34 0.39 -4.80 -4.89
C ALA A 34 0.05 -3.35 -4.49
N LEU A 35 -0.33 -3.13 -3.22
CA LEU A 35 -0.60 -1.80 -2.69
C LEU A 35 0.65 -0.91 -2.72
N GLU A 36 1.82 -1.43 -2.33
CA GLU A 36 3.08 -0.68 -2.40
C GLU A 36 3.39 -0.22 -3.83
N GLN A 37 3.31 -1.14 -4.79
CA GLN A 37 3.60 -0.83 -6.20
C GLN A 37 2.61 0.16 -6.80
N TYR A 38 1.32 -0.02 -6.52
CA TYR A 38 0.28 0.88 -7.02
C TYR A 38 0.40 2.27 -6.39
N ALA A 39 0.55 2.35 -5.07
CA ALA A 39 0.74 3.59 -4.35
C ALA A 39 1.98 4.35 -4.83
N ARG A 40 3.10 3.65 -5.05
CA ARG A 40 4.31 4.26 -5.62
C ARG A 40 4.03 4.86 -7.00
N ARG A 41 3.44 4.07 -7.91
CA ARG A 41 3.14 4.52 -9.28
C ARG A 41 2.26 5.76 -9.28
N VAL A 42 1.19 5.77 -8.47
CA VAL A 42 0.25 6.90 -8.41
C VAL A 42 0.91 8.12 -7.76
N ALA A 43 1.71 7.94 -6.70
CA ALA A 43 2.43 9.04 -6.05
C ALA A 43 3.57 9.64 -6.90
N GLU A 44 4.04 8.93 -7.92
CA GLU A 44 5.05 9.40 -8.89
C GLU A 44 4.41 9.98 -10.17
N THR A 45 3.09 9.87 -10.32
CA THR A 45 2.36 10.38 -11.49
C THR A 45 1.87 11.80 -11.21
N ASP A 46 1.94 12.67 -12.22
CA ASP A 46 1.35 14.01 -12.16
C ASP A 46 -0.15 13.93 -11.78
N PRO A 47 -0.60 14.61 -10.71
CA PRO A 47 -1.99 14.61 -10.29
C PRO A 47 -3.00 14.93 -11.39
N GLU A 48 -2.68 15.81 -12.34
CA GLU A 48 -3.63 16.13 -13.44
C GLU A 48 -3.82 14.95 -14.40
N ALA A 49 -2.79 14.10 -14.57
CA ALA A 49 -2.88 12.89 -15.38
C ALA A 49 -3.66 11.75 -14.69
N LEU A 50 -4.00 11.90 -13.40
CA LEU A 50 -4.77 10.94 -12.62
C LEU A 50 -6.27 11.30 -12.54
N ASP A 51 -6.69 12.45 -13.09
CA ASP A 51 -8.08 12.88 -13.02
C ASP A 51 -9.01 11.89 -13.71
N THR A 52 -10.10 11.55 -13.02
CA THR A 52 -11.20 10.74 -13.54
C THR A 52 -12.52 11.47 -13.32
N PRO A 53 -13.60 11.11 -14.04
CA PRO A 53 -14.91 11.71 -13.81
C PRO A 53 -15.45 11.55 -12.37
N MET A 54 -14.93 10.58 -11.61
CA MET A 54 -15.42 10.25 -10.26
C MET A 54 -14.50 10.72 -9.13
N VAL A 55 -13.21 10.86 -9.40
CA VAL A 55 -12.19 11.14 -8.38
C VAL A 55 -11.16 12.10 -8.95
N SER A 56 -10.87 13.18 -8.22
CA SER A 56 -9.80 14.09 -8.59
C SER A 56 -8.44 13.42 -8.41
N GLY A 57 -7.54 13.64 -9.36
CA GLY A 57 -6.22 13.06 -9.35
C GLY A 57 -5.39 13.53 -8.17
N ARG A 58 -5.61 14.75 -7.65
CA ARG A 58 -5.03 15.21 -6.38
C ARG A 58 -5.49 14.38 -5.18
N ALA A 59 -6.78 14.04 -5.10
CA ALA A 59 -7.27 13.19 -4.02
C ALA A 59 -6.65 11.78 -4.13
N TRP A 60 -6.57 11.25 -5.35
CA TRP A 60 -5.97 9.94 -5.61
C TRP A 60 -4.47 9.88 -5.29
N HIS A 61 -3.73 10.91 -5.69
CA HIS A 61 -2.33 11.11 -5.33
C HIS A 61 -2.15 11.20 -3.80
N GLY A 62 -3.02 11.96 -3.12
CA GLY A 62 -3.01 12.05 -1.65
C GLY A 62 -3.16 10.69 -0.97
N CYS A 63 -4.13 9.88 -1.41
CA CYS A 63 -4.31 8.51 -0.93
C CYS A 63 -3.07 7.64 -1.18
N ALA A 64 -2.46 7.76 -2.35
CA ALA A 64 -1.28 6.99 -2.72
C ALA A 64 -0.07 7.31 -1.81
N VAL A 65 0.18 8.61 -1.54
CA VAL A 65 1.22 9.03 -0.59
C VAL A 65 0.95 8.46 0.80
N GLU A 66 -0.27 8.58 1.30
CA GLU A 66 -0.63 8.06 2.63
C GLU A 66 -0.43 6.54 2.75
N VAL A 67 -0.88 5.77 1.75
CA VAL A 67 -0.73 4.32 1.73
C VAL A 67 0.75 3.93 1.66
N ARG A 68 1.52 4.58 0.79
CA ARG A 68 2.97 4.34 0.67
C ARG A 68 3.68 4.53 2.01
N ASP A 69 3.41 5.64 2.69
CA ASP A 69 4.07 5.99 3.95
C ASP A 69 3.67 5.02 5.08
N LYS A 70 2.40 4.61 5.13
CA LYS A 70 1.91 3.58 6.08
C LYS A 70 2.59 2.24 5.83
N LEU A 71 2.74 1.81 4.57
CA LEU A 71 3.40 0.56 4.22
C LEU A 71 4.90 0.60 4.53
N ALA A 72 5.59 1.70 4.22
CA ALA A 72 7.02 1.86 4.54
C ALA A 72 7.29 1.70 6.04
N ARG A 73 6.48 2.35 6.89
CA ARG A 73 6.54 2.20 8.35
C ARG A 73 6.28 0.78 8.81
N ARG A 74 5.25 0.12 8.26
CA ARG A 74 4.87 -1.25 8.63
C ARG A 74 5.95 -2.28 8.29
N LEU A 75 6.62 -2.09 7.16
CA LEU A 75 7.67 -2.99 6.67
C LEU A 75 9.07 -2.68 7.25
N GLY A 76 9.18 -1.70 8.14
CA GLY A 76 10.46 -1.32 8.75
C GLY A 76 11.41 -0.63 7.78
N ARG A 77 10.91 -0.05 6.67
CA ARG A 77 11.71 0.80 5.78
C ARG A 77 11.81 2.21 6.37
N ASN A 78 12.37 2.30 7.58
CA ASN A 78 12.95 3.51 8.14
C ASN A 78 14.47 3.33 8.05
N GLU A 79 15.11 4.11 7.17
CA GLU A 79 16.55 4.32 7.01
C GLU A 79 17.50 3.26 7.63
N ALA A 80 17.86 2.24 6.85
CA ALA A 80 19.10 1.52 7.09
C ALA A 80 20.28 2.34 6.57
N GLY A 81 20.82 3.23 7.41
CA GLY A 81 22.27 3.43 7.49
C GLY A 81 22.90 2.19 8.16
N PRO A 82 24.13 1.80 7.79
CA PRO A 82 25.29 2.54 8.30
C PRO A 82 26.35 2.79 7.21
N THR A 83 26.68 4.06 6.97
CA THR A 83 27.97 4.39 6.35
C THR A 83 29.04 4.12 7.40
N ALA A 84 29.82 3.07 7.19
CA ALA A 84 31.02 2.77 7.95
C ALA A 84 32.00 3.94 7.84
N ALA A 85 32.11 4.75 8.89
CA ALA A 85 33.27 5.58 9.13
C ALA A 85 34.16 4.85 10.13
N SER A 86 35.24 4.25 9.63
CA SER A 86 36.28 3.62 10.43
C SER A 86 36.92 4.63 11.39
N PRO A 87 37.24 4.27 12.64
CA PRO A 87 38.06 5.12 13.50
C PRO A 87 39.52 4.97 13.05
N THR A 88 40.10 6.02 12.48
CA THR A 88 41.56 6.12 12.34
C THR A 88 42.15 6.38 13.73
N GLN A 89 42.65 5.33 14.39
CA GLN A 89 43.62 5.47 15.47
C GLN A 89 44.95 5.90 14.86
N GLY A 90 45.39 7.13 15.15
CA GLY A 90 46.75 7.60 14.92
C GLY A 90 47.59 7.38 16.18
N HIS A 91 48.75 6.76 16.01
CA HIS A 91 49.87 6.75 16.95
C HIS A 91 50.59 8.11 16.96
#